data_AF-A0A673NL60-F1
#
_entry.id   AF-A0A673NL60-F1
#
_cell.length_a   1.000
_cell.length_b   1.000
_cell.length_c   1.000
_cell.angle_alpha   90.00
_cell.angle_beta   90.00
_cell.angle_gamma   90.00
#
_symmetry.space_group_name_H-M   'P 1'
#
loop_
_entity.id
_entity.type
_entity.pdbx_description
1 polymer ?
#
loop_
_entity_poly.entity_id
_entity_poly.type
_entity_poly.pdbx_seq_one_letter_code
_entity_poly.pdbx_strand_id
1 'polypeptide(L)'
;SSFRSYFLGFICLLVFQERRKKFEKESEKYYSQLDKHMNLSSKKKETQLQEADGLLDKERQTFYESSVEYVYQIQQVQDRKKFDVVEPVLAFLQSILTLNNLTVEMTQDFLPYKQELQLSLQNTRNHFESTREEMEELMKRMKGSAQICIRHSQQATMEGYIYVQEKWALGVTWVKYYCKYFKDNKLFIMMPVEQKTGTRQTTAQLTLKSCVRRKTDSTDKRFCFDIETNESPVLLQAISEVNRKQWMEAMDGKEPVMDLNDIGFKFVRKCINFVETKGLTQEGVYRTVGSNIQVQKLLNAFFDPKCAADVDFNSTDMDIKTITSALKFYLRSLSEPLMTYSLHGELILAAKSENLDYRLVAVHSLVYKLPERNREMLELLIKHLVSVCSHSSENLMTVSNMGVIFGPTLMRAEEETVAAMLDIKFQNIVMEILIEDYCKIFKGPPEETIPPPIPPPRVTPRRRQPITISKRPPRLYPGLQPPVFERK
;
A
#
# COMPACT_ATOMS: atom_id res chain seq x y z
N SER A 1 -48.12 -59.97 -8.86
CA SER A 1 -49.06 -60.63 -7.92
C SER A 1 -50.48 -60.07 -8.07
N SER A 2 -50.73 -58.77 -7.81
CA SER A 2 -52.08 -58.17 -7.91
C SER A 2 -52.81 -58.41 -9.23
N PHE A 3 -52.12 -58.33 -10.38
CA PHE A 3 -52.71 -58.59 -11.70
C PHE A 3 -53.33 -59.99 -11.83
N ARG A 4 -52.79 -60.98 -11.11
CA ARG A 4 -53.27 -62.37 -11.11
C ARG A 4 -54.54 -62.50 -10.27
N SER A 5 -54.59 -61.89 -9.08
CA SER A 5 -55.78 -61.90 -8.21
C SER A 5 -56.98 -61.17 -8.83
N TYR A 6 -56.76 -60.03 -9.50
CA TYR A 6 -57.84 -59.34 -10.23
C TYR A 6 -58.38 -60.20 -11.40
N PHE A 7 -57.50 -60.91 -12.11
CA PHE A 7 -57.87 -61.77 -13.23
C PHE A 7 -58.66 -63.01 -12.76
N LEU A 8 -58.24 -63.64 -11.65
CA LEU A 8 -58.95 -64.77 -11.03
C LEU A 8 -60.33 -64.36 -10.49
N GLY A 9 -60.43 -63.20 -9.84
CA GLY A 9 -61.72 -62.66 -9.39
C GLY A 9 -62.68 -62.38 -10.55
N PHE A 10 -62.18 -61.87 -11.67
CA PHE A 10 -62.96 -61.62 -12.88
C PHE A 10 -63.45 -62.93 -13.53
N ILE A 11 -62.58 -63.95 -13.63
CA ILE A 11 -62.95 -65.27 -14.14
C ILE A 11 -64.02 -65.92 -13.26
N CYS A 12 -63.89 -65.87 -11.93
CA CYS A 12 -64.89 -66.40 -11.01
C CYS A 12 -66.26 -65.71 -11.17
N LEU A 13 -66.25 -64.39 -11.39
CA LEU A 13 -67.47 -63.62 -11.59
C LEU A 13 -68.16 -63.95 -12.93
N LEU A 14 -67.38 -64.16 -13.99
CA LEU A 14 -67.88 -64.58 -15.30
C LEU A 14 -68.50 -65.98 -15.26
N VAL A 15 -67.81 -66.96 -14.66
CA VAL A 15 -68.31 -68.33 -14.51
C VAL A 15 -69.59 -68.36 -13.68
N PHE A 16 -69.66 -67.57 -12.60
CA PHE A 16 -70.87 -67.42 -11.80
C PHE A 16 -72.03 -66.84 -12.61
N GLN A 17 -71.79 -65.78 -13.38
CA GLN A 17 -72.83 -65.18 -14.22
C GLN A 17 -73.33 -66.12 -15.32
N GLU A 18 -72.45 -66.90 -15.93
CA GLU A 18 -72.80 -67.87 -16.96
C GLU A 18 -73.68 -68.99 -16.37
N ARG A 19 -73.31 -69.52 -15.21
CA ARG A 19 -74.06 -70.58 -14.50
C ARG A 19 -75.41 -70.08 -13.98
N ARG A 20 -75.49 -68.83 -13.51
CA ARG A 20 -76.77 -68.19 -13.15
C ARG A 20 -77.70 -68.10 -14.36
N LYS A 21 -77.21 -67.60 -15.49
CA LYS A 21 -77.99 -67.49 -16.73
C LYS A 21 -78.49 -68.85 -17.22
N LYS A 22 -77.64 -69.89 -17.13
CA LYS A 22 -78.02 -71.27 -17.47
C LYS A 22 -79.15 -71.75 -16.56
N PHE A 23 -79.03 -71.58 -15.24
CA PHE A 23 -80.08 -71.94 -14.29
C PHE A 23 -81.41 -71.21 -14.57
N GLU A 24 -81.37 -69.88 -14.76
CA GLU A 24 -82.56 -69.07 -15.09
C GLU A 24 -83.24 -69.58 -16.37
N LYS A 25 -82.46 -69.86 -17.42
CA LYS A 25 -82.95 -70.37 -18.71
C LYS A 25 -83.60 -71.75 -18.59
N GLU A 26 -82.95 -72.69 -17.92
CA GLU A 26 -83.49 -74.05 -17.76
C GLU A 26 -84.70 -74.06 -16.80
N SER A 27 -84.74 -73.14 -15.82
CA SER A 27 -85.92 -72.88 -14.98
C SER A 27 -87.12 -72.43 -15.81
N GLU A 28 -86.95 -71.44 -16.68
CA GLU A 28 -88.02 -70.95 -17.56
C GLU A 28 -88.56 -72.05 -18.48
N LYS A 29 -87.68 -72.85 -19.08
CA LYS A 29 -88.07 -73.99 -19.94
C LYS A 29 -88.87 -75.04 -19.17
N TYR A 30 -88.38 -75.44 -17.99
CA TYR A 30 -89.07 -76.44 -17.18
C TYR A 30 -90.46 -75.95 -16.76
N TYR A 31 -90.58 -74.74 -16.22
CA TYR A 31 -91.89 -74.21 -15.82
C TYR A 31 -92.83 -73.99 -17.01
N SER A 32 -92.32 -73.57 -18.17
CA SER A 32 -93.12 -73.47 -19.40
C SER A 32 -93.60 -74.84 -19.89
N GLN A 33 -92.76 -75.87 -19.81
CA GLN A 33 -93.12 -77.23 -20.20
C GLN A 33 -94.11 -77.87 -19.20
N LEU A 34 -93.95 -77.59 -17.91
CA LEU A 34 -94.87 -77.99 -16.85
C LEU A 34 -96.26 -77.39 -17.08
N ASP A 35 -96.35 -76.09 -17.38
CA ASP A 35 -97.64 -75.45 -17.67
C ASP A 35 -98.33 -76.04 -18.90
N LYS A 36 -97.57 -76.31 -19.98
CA LYS A 36 -98.10 -77.00 -21.17
C LYS A 36 -98.59 -78.41 -20.86
N HIS A 37 -97.88 -79.14 -20.00
CA HIS A 37 -98.24 -80.48 -19.56
C HIS A 37 -99.52 -80.48 -18.73
N MET A 38 -99.63 -79.58 -17.76
CA MET A 38 -100.83 -79.41 -16.91
C MET A 38 -102.08 -79.02 -17.70
N ASN A 39 -101.92 -78.28 -18.80
CA ASN A 39 -103.02 -77.87 -19.68
C ASN A 39 -103.39 -78.92 -20.76
N LEU A 40 -102.75 -80.09 -20.76
CA LEU A 40 -103.01 -81.14 -21.75
C LEU A 40 -104.32 -81.87 -21.45
N SER A 41 -105.21 -81.98 -22.44
CA SER A 41 -106.49 -82.68 -22.25
C SER A 41 -106.31 -84.18 -22.05
N SER A 42 -106.96 -84.74 -21.03
CA SER A 42 -107.01 -86.19 -20.76
C SER A 42 -107.65 -87.04 -21.86
N LYS A 43 -108.27 -86.41 -22.88
CA LYS A 43 -108.86 -87.10 -24.04
C LYS A 43 -107.86 -87.37 -25.18
N LYS A 44 -106.60 -86.93 -25.03
CA LYS A 44 -105.53 -87.20 -26.01
C LYS A 44 -105.19 -88.69 -26.05
N LYS A 45 -104.56 -89.13 -27.15
CA LYS A 45 -104.11 -90.53 -27.28
C LYS A 45 -103.06 -90.82 -26.21
N GLU A 46 -103.11 -92.01 -25.63
CA GLU A 46 -102.18 -92.47 -24.59
C GLU A 46 -100.70 -92.25 -24.95
N THR A 47 -100.33 -92.52 -26.21
CA THR A 47 -98.96 -92.29 -26.70
C THR A 47 -98.52 -90.83 -26.61
N GLN A 48 -99.43 -89.88 -26.83
CA GLN A 48 -99.14 -88.44 -26.73
C GLN A 48 -99.03 -87.97 -25.27
N LEU A 49 -99.72 -88.63 -24.34
CA LEU A 49 -99.59 -88.36 -22.90
C LEU A 49 -98.23 -88.86 -22.41
N GLN A 50 -97.83 -90.08 -22.78
CA GLN A 50 -96.52 -90.65 -22.42
C GLN A 50 -95.34 -89.86 -23.00
N GLU A 51 -95.46 -89.35 -24.23
CA GLU A 51 -94.47 -88.44 -24.82
C GLU A 51 -94.35 -87.12 -24.05
N ALA A 52 -95.47 -86.58 -23.57
CA ALA A 52 -95.49 -85.35 -22.77
C ALA A 52 -94.86 -85.58 -21.39
N ASP A 53 -95.12 -86.72 -20.75
CA ASP A 53 -94.50 -87.14 -19.48
C ASP A 53 -92.99 -87.26 -19.64
N GLY A 54 -92.52 -87.97 -20.68
CA GLY A 54 -91.09 -88.14 -20.94
C GLY A 54 -90.36 -86.82 -21.23
N LEU A 55 -91.02 -85.88 -21.92
CA LEU A 55 -90.48 -84.55 -22.17
C LEU A 55 -90.41 -83.71 -20.89
N LEU A 56 -91.45 -83.74 -20.05
CA LEU A 56 -91.47 -83.05 -18.76
C LEU A 56 -90.38 -83.60 -17.82
N ASP A 57 -90.21 -84.92 -17.76
CA ASP A 57 -89.18 -85.58 -16.95
C ASP A 57 -87.76 -85.19 -17.38
N LYS A 58 -87.52 -85.10 -18.69
CA LYS A 58 -86.24 -84.65 -19.24
C LYS A 58 -85.92 -83.19 -18.89
N GLU A 59 -86.89 -82.29 -19.05
CA GLU A 59 -86.70 -80.87 -18.69
C GLU A 59 -86.55 -80.72 -17.17
N ARG A 60 -87.29 -81.51 -16.37
CA ARG A 60 -87.16 -81.57 -14.91
C ARG A 60 -85.74 -81.96 -14.48
N GLN A 61 -85.19 -83.03 -15.07
CA GLN A 61 -83.83 -83.47 -14.77
C GLN A 61 -82.80 -82.38 -15.11
N THR A 62 -82.92 -81.75 -16.29
CA THR A 62 -82.02 -80.69 -16.77
C THR A 62 -82.06 -79.46 -15.85
N PHE A 63 -83.25 -79.09 -15.36
CA PHE A 63 -83.44 -78.04 -14.37
C PHE A 63 -82.78 -78.40 -13.04
N TYR A 64 -82.98 -79.61 -12.51
CA TYR A 64 -82.36 -80.05 -11.26
C TYR A 64 -80.83 -80.05 -11.33
N GLU A 65 -80.26 -80.59 -12.41
CA GLU A 65 -78.81 -80.58 -12.63
C GLU A 65 -78.26 -79.14 -12.65
N SER A 66 -78.92 -78.24 -13.41
CA SER A 66 -78.52 -76.83 -13.48
C SER A 66 -78.69 -76.10 -12.15
N SER A 67 -79.68 -76.49 -11.33
CA SER A 67 -79.92 -75.93 -9.99
C SER A 67 -78.79 -76.28 -9.02
N VAL A 68 -78.40 -77.56 -8.98
CA VAL A 68 -77.32 -78.04 -8.10
C VAL A 68 -75.98 -77.43 -8.52
N GLU A 69 -75.70 -77.35 -9.83
CA GLU A 69 -74.52 -76.65 -10.34
C GLU A 69 -74.48 -75.19 -9.90
N TYR A 70 -75.62 -74.48 -9.97
CA TYR A 70 -75.69 -73.07 -9.57
C TYR A 70 -75.49 -72.88 -8.06
N VAL A 71 -76.13 -73.70 -7.22
CA VAL A 71 -75.95 -73.67 -5.75
C VAL A 71 -74.50 -73.97 -5.37
N TYR A 72 -73.87 -74.95 -6.02
CA TYR A 72 -72.45 -75.26 -5.81
C TYR A 72 -71.55 -74.06 -6.15
N GLN A 73 -71.84 -73.36 -7.26
CA GLN A 73 -71.09 -72.16 -7.65
C GLN A 73 -71.31 -70.99 -6.69
N ILE A 74 -72.52 -70.80 -6.16
CA ILE A 74 -72.79 -69.82 -5.10
C ILE A 74 -71.90 -70.11 -3.89
N GLN A 75 -71.87 -71.36 -3.42
CA GLN A 75 -71.05 -71.77 -2.26
C GLN A 75 -69.56 -71.53 -2.52
N GLN A 76 -69.06 -71.92 -3.70
CA GLN A 76 -67.67 -71.72 -4.08
C GLN A 76 -67.28 -70.22 -4.07
N VAL A 77 -68.15 -69.35 -4.58
CA VAL A 77 -67.92 -67.89 -4.55
C VAL A 77 -67.93 -67.34 -3.13
N GLN A 78 -68.84 -67.80 -2.26
CA GLN A 78 -68.89 -67.37 -0.87
C GLN A 78 -67.62 -67.76 -0.10
N ASP A 79 -67.14 -68.99 -0.29
CA ASP A 79 -65.92 -69.45 0.38
C ASP A 79 -64.66 -68.80 -0.19
N ARG A 80 -64.59 -68.59 -1.51
CA ARG A 80 -63.46 -67.89 -2.15
C ARG A 80 -63.31 -66.44 -1.71
N LYS A 81 -64.41 -65.70 -1.58
CA LYS A 81 -64.38 -64.30 -1.12
C LYS A 81 -63.71 -64.13 0.25
N LYS A 82 -63.72 -65.17 1.10
CA LYS A 82 -63.10 -65.13 2.43
C LYS A 82 -61.57 -64.97 2.37
N PHE A 83 -60.92 -65.45 1.30
CA PHE A 83 -59.46 -65.37 1.16
C PHE A 83 -59.00 -64.55 -0.05
N ASP A 84 -59.71 -64.59 -1.19
CA ASP A 84 -59.32 -63.87 -2.42
C ASP A 84 -59.24 -62.34 -2.21
N VAL A 85 -59.98 -61.79 -1.23
CA VAL A 85 -59.93 -60.37 -0.86
C VAL A 85 -58.84 -60.09 0.17
N VAL A 86 -58.58 -61.02 1.09
CA VAL A 86 -57.69 -60.83 2.24
C VAL A 86 -56.23 -60.99 1.83
N GLU A 87 -55.91 -61.94 0.95
CA GLU A 87 -54.54 -62.21 0.50
C GLU A 87 -53.84 -60.99 -0.14
N PRO A 88 -54.46 -60.23 -1.06
CA PRO A 88 -53.83 -59.03 -1.64
C PRO A 88 -53.61 -57.93 -0.60
N VAL A 89 -54.53 -57.76 0.36
CA VAL A 89 -54.41 -56.77 1.43
C VAL A 89 -53.26 -57.15 2.37
N LEU A 90 -53.15 -58.42 2.75
CA LEU A 90 -52.05 -58.91 3.57
C LEU A 90 -50.70 -58.71 2.88
N ALA A 91 -50.59 -59.08 1.59
CA ALA A 91 -49.37 -58.88 0.82
C ALA A 91 -48.98 -57.40 0.69
N PHE A 92 -49.96 -56.51 0.52
CA PHE A 92 -49.74 -55.07 0.50
C PHE A 92 -49.21 -54.53 1.83
N LEU A 93 -49.82 -54.94 2.96
CA LEU A 93 -49.37 -54.53 4.29
C LEU A 93 -47.95 -55.03 4.59
N GLN A 94 -47.63 -56.27 4.20
CA GLN A 94 -46.28 -56.83 4.32
C GLN A 94 -45.26 -56.03 3.48
N SER A 95 -45.64 -55.61 2.28
CA SER A 95 -44.78 -54.79 1.42
C SER A 95 -44.51 -53.42 2.05
N ILE A 96 -45.52 -52.77 2.66
CA ILE A 96 -45.33 -51.49 3.35
C ILE A 96 -44.37 -51.67 4.54
N LEU A 97 -44.59 -52.70 5.36
CA LEU A 97 -43.76 -52.93 6.53
C LEU A 97 -42.30 -53.18 6.14
N THR A 98 -42.08 -53.97 5.10
CA THR A 98 -40.74 -54.26 4.56
C THR A 98 -40.07 -53.00 4.04
N LEU A 99 -40.80 -52.17 3.27
CA LEU A 99 -40.27 -50.91 2.73
C LEU A 99 -39.91 -49.92 3.84
N ASN A 100 -40.75 -49.80 4.87
CA ASN A 100 -40.48 -48.92 6.01
C ASN A 100 -39.23 -49.36 6.77
N ASN A 101 -39.10 -50.66 7.06
CA ASN A 101 -37.91 -51.19 7.73
C ASN A 101 -36.63 -50.94 6.91
N LEU A 102 -36.68 -51.22 5.60
CA LEU A 102 -35.55 -50.95 4.70
C LEU A 102 -35.19 -49.45 4.66
N THR A 103 -36.19 -48.58 4.68
CA THR A 103 -35.99 -47.13 4.68
C THR A 103 -35.30 -46.67 5.96
N VAL A 104 -35.68 -47.24 7.12
CA VAL A 104 -35.03 -46.95 8.41
C VAL A 104 -33.58 -47.43 8.40
N GLU A 105 -33.31 -48.66 7.96
CA GLU A 105 -31.94 -49.19 7.86
C GLU A 105 -31.07 -48.34 6.93
N MET A 106 -31.54 -48.03 5.72
CA MET A 106 -30.81 -47.14 4.80
C MET A 106 -30.55 -45.77 5.44
N THR A 107 -31.54 -45.20 6.14
CA THR A 107 -31.36 -43.90 6.81
C THR A 107 -30.30 -43.98 7.91
N GLN A 108 -30.25 -45.10 8.64
CA GLN A 108 -29.25 -45.37 9.68
C GLN A 108 -27.83 -45.46 9.07
N ASP A 109 -27.69 -46.12 7.92
CA ASP A 109 -26.42 -46.25 7.20
C ASP A 109 -25.90 -44.90 6.68
N PHE A 110 -26.79 -43.98 6.32
CA PHE A 110 -26.43 -42.63 5.87
C PHE A 110 -26.19 -41.62 7.02
N LEU A 111 -26.50 -41.97 8.27
CA LEU A 111 -26.36 -41.07 9.42
C LEU A 111 -24.91 -40.57 9.64
N PRO A 112 -23.87 -41.43 9.56
CA PRO A 112 -22.48 -41.01 9.72
C PRO A 112 -22.06 -39.99 8.67
N TYR A 113 -22.42 -40.22 7.40
CA TYR A 113 -22.12 -39.29 6.31
C TYR A 113 -22.82 -37.93 6.52
N LYS A 114 -24.08 -37.93 6.97
CA LYS A 114 -24.79 -36.69 7.32
C LYS A 114 -24.07 -35.92 8.44
N GLN A 115 -23.62 -36.62 9.49
CA GLN A 115 -22.88 -36.00 10.59
C GLN A 115 -21.54 -35.43 10.12
N GLU A 116 -20.80 -36.16 9.29
CA GLU A 116 -19.54 -35.69 8.71
C GLU A 116 -19.75 -34.43 7.86
N LEU A 117 -20.79 -34.42 7.01
CA LEU A 117 -21.14 -33.25 6.20
C LEU A 117 -21.49 -32.03 7.08
N GLN A 118 -22.22 -32.23 8.18
CA GLN A 118 -22.54 -31.17 9.12
C GLN A 118 -21.29 -30.60 9.80
N LEU A 119 -20.37 -31.47 10.24
CA LEU A 119 -19.09 -31.06 10.84
C LEU A 119 -18.21 -30.32 9.83
N SER A 120 -18.09 -30.84 8.61
CA SER A 120 -17.32 -30.21 7.52
C SER A 120 -17.85 -28.81 7.19
N LEU A 121 -19.18 -28.66 7.11
CA LEU A 121 -19.83 -27.36 6.88
C LEU A 121 -19.55 -26.39 8.04
N GLN A 122 -19.63 -26.85 9.28
CA GLN A 122 -19.36 -26.01 10.44
C GLN A 122 -17.89 -25.59 10.51
N ASN A 123 -16.96 -26.50 10.24
CA ASN A 123 -15.53 -26.20 10.18
C ASN A 123 -15.21 -25.18 9.08
N THR A 124 -15.83 -25.33 7.90
CA THR A 124 -15.67 -24.39 6.79
C THR A 124 -16.16 -22.99 7.17
N ARG A 125 -17.32 -22.89 7.85
CA ARG A 125 -17.83 -21.60 8.36
C ARG A 125 -16.88 -20.98 9.39
N ASN A 126 -16.40 -21.76 10.35
CA ASN A 126 -15.48 -21.27 11.38
C ASN A 126 -14.17 -20.78 10.76
N HIS A 127 -13.63 -21.51 9.78
CA HIS A 127 -12.41 -21.12 9.07
C HIS A 127 -12.59 -19.82 8.27
N PHE A 128 -13.74 -19.67 7.60
CA PHE A 128 -14.09 -18.44 6.89
C PHE A 128 -14.15 -17.24 7.85
N GLU A 129 -14.86 -17.37 8.98
CA GLU A 129 -14.96 -16.27 9.96
C GLU A 129 -13.59 -15.89 10.53
N SER A 130 -12.76 -16.86 10.90
CA SER A 130 -11.39 -16.61 11.38
C SER A 130 -10.54 -15.87 10.32
N THR A 131 -10.59 -16.33 9.07
CA THR A 131 -9.84 -15.69 7.97
C THR A 131 -10.34 -14.28 7.69
N ARG A 132 -11.66 -14.06 7.77
CA ARG A 132 -12.28 -12.74 7.61
C ARG A 132 -11.79 -11.78 8.68
N GLU A 133 -11.78 -12.19 9.94
CA GLU A 133 -11.30 -11.38 11.07
C GLU A 133 -9.82 -11.01 10.92
N GLU A 134 -8.96 -11.98 10.57
CA GLU A 134 -7.54 -11.72 10.29
C GLU A 134 -7.34 -10.72 9.13
N MET A 135 -8.11 -10.87 8.05
CA MET A 135 -8.05 -9.97 6.90
C MET A 135 -8.56 -8.57 7.22
N GLU A 136 -9.61 -8.43 8.04
CA GLU A 136 -10.10 -7.15 8.52
C GLU A 136 -9.07 -6.45 9.40
N GLU A 137 -8.39 -7.20 10.27
CA GLU A 137 -7.31 -6.66 11.10
C GLU A 137 -6.12 -6.22 10.24
N LEU A 138 -5.69 -7.04 9.28
CA LEU A 138 -4.65 -6.69 8.32
C LEU A 138 -5.03 -5.43 7.53
N MET A 139 -6.26 -5.35 7.02
CA MET A 139 -6.76 -4.18 6.30
C MET A 139 -6.73 -2.93 7.19
N LYS A 140 -7.13 -3.04 8.45
CA LYS A 140 -7.09 -1.93 9.41
C LYS A 140 -5.65 -1.47 9.67
N ARG A 141 -4.72 -2.40 9.85
CA ARG A 141 -3.28 -2.10 9.99
C ARG A 141 -2.74 -1.42 8.73
N MET A 142 -3.06 -1.91 7.54
CA MET A 142 -2.61 -1.32 6.27
C MET A 142 -3.19 0.07 6.02
N LYS A 143 -4.45 0.32 6.37
CA LYS A 143 -5.08 1.64 6.27
C LYS A 143 -4.52 2.65 7.27
N GLY A 144 -4.14 2.21 8.47
CA GLY A 144 -3.56 3.06 9.52
C GLY A 144 -2.06 3.35 9.34
N SER A 145 -1.35 2.54 8.55
CA SER A 145 0.09 2.67 8.34
C SER A 145 0.39 3.59 7.16
N ALA A 146 0.67 4.88 7.43
CA ALA A 146 1.08 5.85 6.40
C ALA A 146 2.47 5.57 5.80
N GLN A 147 3.22 4.59 6.33
CA GLN A 147 4.49 4.11 5.77
C GLN A 147 4.37 2.65 5.35
N ILE A 148 3.97 2.41 4.10
CA ILE A 148 4.28 1.15 3.42
C ILE A 148 5.74 1.22 3.00
N CYS A 149 6.64 0.90 3.94
CA CYS A 149 8.01 0.51 3.62
C CYS A 149 8.14 -0.93 4.06
N ILE A 150 7.60 -1.84 3.23
CA ILE A 150 7.87 -3.26 3.37
C ILE A 150 9.36 -3.38 3.04
N ARG A 151 10.18 -3.76 4.02
CA ARG A 151 11.58 -4.16 3.85
C ARG A 151 11.66 -5.68 4.05
N HIS A 152 11.68 -6.41 2.94
CA HIS A 152 12.08 -7.81 2.86
C HIS A 152 13.43 -7.88 2.14
N SER A 153 14.31 -8.74 2.63
CA SER A 153 15.74 -8.86 2.34
C SER A 153 16.13 -9.29 0.90
N GLN A 154 15.19 -9.28 -0.05
CA GLN A 154 15.42 -9.43 -1.51
C GLN A 154 14.86 -8.26 -2.33
N GLN A 155 14.37 -7.21 -1.67
CA GLN A 155 13.75 -6.06 -2.32
C GLN A 155 14.80 -5.06 -2.81
N ALA A 156 14.50 -4.48 -3.97
CA ALA A 156 15.22 -3.32 -4.49
C ALA A 156 15.40 -2.26 -3.40
N THR A 157 16.57 -1.64 -3.34
CA THR A 157 16.89 -0.53 -2.41
C THR A 157 15.84 0.57 -2.49
N MET A 158 15.30 0.82 -3.69
CA MET A 158 14.17 1.68 -3.91
C MET A 158 13.37 1.16 -5.10
N GLU A 159 12.04 1.20 -4.99
CA GLU A 159 11.14 0.89 -6.09
C GLU A 159 9.94 1.84 -6.11
N GLY A 160 9.38 2.06 -7.29
CA GLY A 160 8.25 2.95 -7.44
C GLY A 160 8.09 3.49 -8.86
N TYR A 161 7.09 4.33 -9.04
CA TYR A 161 6.82 4.96 -10.33
C TYR A 161 7.70 6.18 -10.54
N ILE A 162 8.35 6.24 -11.69
CA ILE A 162 9.12 7.39 -12.18
C ILE A 162 8.69 7.68 -13.62
N TYR A 163 8.68 8.95 -13.99
CA TYR A 163 8.55 9.36 -15.39
C TYR A 163 9.95 9.56 -15.99
N VAL A 164 10.18 9.01 -17.17
CA VAL A 164 11.44 9.12 -17.89
C VAL A 164 11.26 9.93 -19.16
N GLN A 165 12.18 10.84 -19.41
CA GLN A 165 12.20 11.65 -20.62
C GLN A 165 12.80 10.85 -21.79
N GLU A 166 11.96 10.51 -22.76
CA GLU A 166 12.38 9.87 -24.01
C GLU A 166 12.42 10.89 -25.14
N LYS A 167 13.48 10.81 -25.95
CA LYS A 167 13.65 11.61 -27.16
C LYS A 167 13.29 10.74 -28.36
N TRP A 168 12.46 11.28 -29.25
CA TRP A 168 12.11 10.65 -30.52
C TRP A 168 12.21 11.68 -31.65
N ALA A 169 12.05 11.25 -32.91
CA ALA A 169 12.48 12.00 -34.10
C ALA A 169 12.01 13.46 -34.19
N LEU A 170 10.87 13.83 -33.57
CA LEU A 170 10.29 15.17 -33.67
C LEU A 170 9.96 15.79 -32.30
N GLY A 171 10.43 15.22 -31.18
CA GLY A 171 10.13 15.78 -29.88
C GLY A 171 10.55 14.95 -28.68
N VAL A 172 10.00 15.35 -27.54
CA VAL A 172 10.30 14.77 -26.22
C VAL A 172 9.00 14.31 -25.59
N THR A 173 8.98 13.09 -25.06
CA THR A 173 7.83 12.51 -24.37
C THR A 173 8.22 12.02 -22.99
N TRP A 174 7.31 12.15 -22.03
CA TRP A 174 7.50 11.60 -20.70
C TRP A 174 6.74 10.29 -20.59
N VAL A 175 7.45 9.19 -20.37
CA VAL A 175 6.87 7.85 -20.29
C VAL A 175 6.94 7.35 -18.85
N LYS A 176 5.84 6.76 -18.38
CA LYS A 176 5.74 6.25 -17.01
C LYS A 176 6.31 4.84 -16.93
N TYR A 177 7.29 4.67 -16.05
CA TYR A 177 7.91 3.39 -15.75
C TYR A 177 7.69 3.00 -14.29
N TYR A 178 7.60 1.71 -14.02
CA TYR A 178 7.82 1.16 -12.69
C TYR A 178 9.29 0.77 -12.60
N CYS A 179 10.04 1.45 -11.73
CA CYS A 179 11.48 1.35 -11.65
C CYS A 179 11.91 0.63 -10.38
N LYS A 180 13.01 -0.12 -10.47
CA LYS A 180 13.67 -0.77 -9.32
C LYS A 180 15.15 -0.44 -9.34
N TYR A 181 15.70 -0.04 -8.21
CA TYR A 181 17.13 0.22 -8.04
C TYR A 181 17.74 -0.74 -7.02
N PHE A 182 18.85 -1.38 -7.37
CA PHE A 182 19.64 -2.24 -6.50
C PHE A 182 21.01 -1.59 -6.26
N LYS A 183 21.25 -1.10 -5.05
CA LYS A 183 22.47 -0.38 -4.68
C LYS A 183 23.73 -1.22 -4.81
N ASP A 184 23.69 -2.50 -4.41
CA ASP A 184 24.84 -3.40 -4.41
C ASP A 184 25.53 -3.50 -5.77
N ASN A 185 24.72 -3.58 -6.84
CA ASN A 185 25.20 -3.70 -8.22
C ASN A 185 25.00 -2.42 -9.03
N LYS A 186 24.56 -1.32 -8.40
CA LYS A 186 24.15 -0.06 -9.06
C LYS A 186 23.19 -0.27 -10.24
N LEU A 187 22.32 -1.28 -10.16
CA LEU A 187 21.45 -1.70 -11.25
C LEU A 187 20.11 -0.97 -11.16
N PHE A 188 19.75 -0.24 -12.23
CA PHE A 188 18.47 0.46 -12.38
C PHE A 188 17.64 -0.21 -13.48
N ILE A 189 16.51 -0.81 -13.10
CA ILE A 189 15.62 -1.55 -13.99
C ILE A 189 14.35 -0.73 -14.23
N MET A 190 13.97 -0.55 -15.49
CA MET A 190 12.78 0.19 -15.90
C MET A 190 11.78 -0.74 -16.60
N MET A 191 10.58 -0.86 -16.05
CA MET A 191 9.49 -1.67 -16.60
C MET A 191 8.35 -0.77 -17.11
N PRO A 192 7.99 -0.84 -18.40
CA PRO A 192 6.93 0.01 -18.97
C PRO A 192 5.56 -0.35 -18.37
N VAL A 193 4.78 0.68 -18.01
CA VAL A 193 3.44 0.50 -17.39
C VAL A 193 2.33 0.40 -18.44
N GLU A 194 2.46 1.10 -19.57
CA GLU A 194 1.47 1.11 -20.65
C GLU A 194 1.99 0.31 -21.86
N GLN A 195 1.44 -0.88 -22.10
CA GLN A 195 1.72 -1.63 -23.32
C GLN A 195 0.85 -1.09 -24.46
N LYS A 196 1.40 -0.18 -25.27
CA LYS A 196 0.74 0.19 -26.54
C LYS A 196 0.67 -1.05 -27.44
N THR A 197 -0.51 -1.36 -27.94
CA THR A 197 -0.77 -2.48 -28.86
C THR A 197 0.09 -2.31 -30.13
N GLY A 198 1.09 -3.18 -30.29
CA GLY A 198 1.91 -3.26 -31.52
C GLY A 198 3.42 -3.15 -31.35
N THR A 199 3.94 -2.69 -30.21
CA THR A 199 5.39 -2.65 -29.92
C THR A 199 5.69 -3.31 -28.59
N ARG A 200 6.47 -4.40 -28.60
CA ARG A 200 7.06 -4.98 -27.38
C ARG A 200 8.05 -3.98 -26.80
N GLN A 201 7.61 -3.12 -25.88
CA GLN A 201 8.53 -2.31 -25.08
C GLN A 201 9.21 -3.24 -24.08
N THR A 202 10.51 -3.47 -24.28
CA THR A 202 11.33 -4.37 -23.47
C THR A 202 11.77 -3.67 -22.19
N THR A 203 11.91 -4.43 -21.10
CA THR A 203 12.49 -3.94 -19.84
C THR A 203 13.92 -3.44 -20.10
N ALA A 204 14.18 -2.17 -19.76
CA ALA A 204 15.52 -1.59 -19.85
C ALA A 204 16.28 -1.82 -18.54
N GLN A 205 17.55 -2.17 -18.64
CA GLN A 205 18.44 -2.32 -17.49
C GLN A 205 19.63 -1.39 -17.69
N LEU A 206 19.83 -0.48 -16.75
CA LEU A 206 20.86 0.55 -16.80
C LEU A 206 21.80 0.37 -15.60
N THR A 207 23.09 0.54 -15.81
CA THR A 207 24.06 0.60 -14.70
C THR A 207 24.32 2.06 -14.34
N LEU A 208 24.01 2.43 -13.11
CA LEU A 208 24.13 3.79 -12.59
C LEU A 208 25.59 4.13 -12.26
N LYS A 209 26.08 5.28 -12.74
CA LYS A 209 27.36 5.87 -12.35
C LYS A 209 27.19 6.94 -11.28
N SER A 210 26.33 7.91 -11.55
CA SER A 210 26.12 9.08 -10.70
C SER A 210 24.66 9.52 -10.76
N CYS A 211 24.20 10.20 -9.71
CA CYS A 211 22.85 10.76 -9.61
C CYS A 211 22.99 12.21 -9.13
N VAL A 212 22.36 13.16 -9.81
CA VAL A 212 22.50 14.59 -9.50
C VAL A 212 21.13 15.27 -9.58
N ARG A 213 20.81 16.10 -8.59
CA ARG A 213 19.61 16.93 -8.66
C ARG A 213 19.78 17.94 -9.79
N ARG A 214 18.83 17.94 -10.71
CA ARG A 214 18.76 18.92 -11.78
C ARG A 214 18.32 20.29 -11.22
N LYS A 215 18.98 21.38 -11.64
CA LYS A 215 18.59 22.75 -11.27
C LYS A 215 17.18 23.04 -11.80
N THR A 216 16.35 23.69 -10.98
CA THR A 216 14.89 23.88 -11.16
C THR A 216 14.49 24.48 -12.52
N ASP A 217 15.39 25.20 -13.19
CA ASP A 217 15.07 25.98 -14.40
C ASP A 217 15.51 25.31 -15.73
N SER A 218 16.02 24.08 -15.68
CA SER A 218 16.45 23.34 -16.89
C SER A 218 15.34 22.46 -17.49
N THR A 219 14.17 22.40 -16.86
CA THR A 219 12.96 21.72 -17.35
C THR A 219 11.71 22.35 -16.70
N ASP A 220 10.60 22.40 -17.44
CA ASP A 220 9.28 22.83 -16.95
C ASP A 220 8.63 21.83 -15.97
N LYS A 221 9.26 20.67 -15.74
CA LYS A 221 8.75 19.59 -14.88
C LYS A 221 9.31 19.68 -13.46
N ARG A 222 8.42 19.54 -12.47
CA ARG A 222 8.81 19.48 -11.06
C ARG A 222 9.42 18.13 -10.69
N PHE A 223 10.26 18.13 -9.67
CA PHE A 223 10.84 16.94 -9.02
C PHE A 223 11.80 16.12 -9.90
N CYS A 224 12.49 16.81 -10.80
CA CYS A 224 13.40 16.17 -11.73
C CYS A 224 14.81 15.97 -11.16
N PHE A 225 15.46 14.90 -11.60
CA PHE A 225 16.85 14.59 -11.30
C PHE A 225 17.46 13.80 -12.45
N ASP A 226 18.78 13.89 -12.57
CA ASP A 226 19.54 13.20 -13.59
C ASP A 226 20.21 11.98 -13.03
N ILE A 227 20.19 10.91 -13.81
CA ILE A 227 21.08 9.78 -13.61
C ILE A 227 22.06 9.70 -14.78
N GLU A 228 23.33 9.54 -14.47
CA GLU A 228 24.35 9.21 -15.44
C GLU A 228 24.52 7.70 -15.47
N THR A 229 24.40 7.10 -16.64
CA THR A 229 24.55 5.66 -16.83
C THR A 229 25.76 5.35 -17.70
N ASN A 230 26.07 4.06 -17.88
CA ASN A 230 27.13 3.64 -18.80
C ASN A 230 26.86 3.99 -20.27
N GLU A 231 25.59 4.09 -20.65
CA GLU A 231 25.19 4.30 -22.05
C GLU A 231 24.92 5.78 -22.33
N SER A 232 24.04 6.39 -21.53
CA SER A 232 23.62 7.77 -21.72
C SER A 232 23.03 8.40 -20.44
N PRO A 233 23.07 9.74 -20.31
CA PRO A 233 22.37 10.41 -19.22
C PRO A 233 20.86 10.32 -19.42
N VAL A 234 20.13 10.02 -18.35
CA VAL A 234 18.67 9.86 -18.35
C VAL A 234 18.05 10.88 -17.39
N LEU A 235 17.08 11.64 -17.89
CA LEU A 235 16.30 12.57 -17.08
C LEU A 235 15.08 11.87 -16.51
N LEU A 236 14.96 11.91 -15.17
CA LEU A 236 13.91 11.30 -14.40
C LEU A 236 13.06 12.35 -13.69
N GLN A 237 11.77 12.06 -13.52
CA GLN A 237 10.82 12.85 -12.73
C GLN A 237 10.15 11.96 -11.68
N ALA A 238 10.28 12.36 -10.41
CA ALA A 238 9.60 11.72 -9.29
C ALA A 238 8.17 12.23 -9.10
N ILE A 239 7.34 11.48 -8.38
CA ILE A 239 5.93 11.83 -8.12
C ILE A 239 5.76 12.95 -7.07
N SER A 240 6.77 13.20 -6.24
CA SER A 240 6.76 14.23 -5.19
C SER A 240 8.19 14.64 -4.79
N GLU A 241 8.34 15.76 -4.10
CA GLU A 241 9.66 16.19 -3.56
C GLU A 241 10.21 15.18 -2.55
N VAL A 242 9.34 14.61 -1.70
CA VAL A 242 9.74 13.55 -0.75
C VAL A 242 10.24 12.32 -1.51
N ASN A 243 9.52 11.90 -2.55
CA ASN A 243 9.91 10.76 -3.36
C ASN A 243 11.22 11.02 -4.13
N ARG A 244 11.42 12.24 -4.66
CA ARG A 244 12.70 12.64 -5.29
C ARG A 244 13.85 12.51 -4.31
N LYS A 245 13.70 13.02 -3.08
CA LYS A 245 14.73 12.93 -2.05
C LYS A 245 15.08 11.47 -1.71
N GLN A 246 14.07 10.61 -1.58
CA GLN A 246 14.28 9.17 -1.35
C GLN A 246 15.04 8.49 -2.50
N TRP A 247 14.67 8.79 -3.75
CA TRP A 247 15.39 8.27 -4.92
C TRP A 247 16.83 8.77 -5.00
N MET A 248 17.05 10.05 -4.71
CA MET A 248 18.40 10.63 -4.63
C MET A 248 19.22 9.96 -3.53
N GLU A 249 18.67 9.80 -2.33
CA GLU A 249 19.34 9.14 -1.19
C GLU A 249 19.68 7.68 -1.50
N ALA A 250 18.75 6.93 -2.10
CA ALA A 250 18.99 5.55 -2.50
C ALA A 250 20.14 5.42 -3.52
N MET A 251 20.29 6.40 -4.41
CA MET A 251 21.28 6.45 -5.49
C MET A 251 22.55 7.25 -5.14
N ASP A 252 22.77 7.60 -3.86
CA ASP A 252 23.88 8.44 -3.39
C ASP A 252 24.01 9.78 -4.16
N GLY A 253 22.86 10.39 -4.48
CA GLY A 253 22.78 11.54 -5.36
C GLY A 253 23.24 12.85 -4.72
N LYS A 254 23.86 13.72 -5.53
CA LYS A 254 24.44 15.00 -5.09
C LYS A 254 23.57 16.20 -5.45
N GLU A 255 23.59 17.23 -4.61
CA GLU A 255 23.03 18.55 -4.94
C GLU A 255 23.99 19.30 -5.89
N PRO A 256 23.48 20.19 -6.78
CA PRO A 256 24.32 20.93 -7.72
C PRO A 256 25.19 21.95 -6.99
N VAL A 257 26.47 21.61 -6.80
CA VAL A 257 27.49 22.47 -6.18
C VAL A 257 28.11 23.42 -7.21
N MET A 258 28.46 24.63 -6.76
CA MET A 258 29.20 25.62 -7.54
C MET A 258 30.69 25.54 -7.18
N ASP A 259 31.59 25.79 -8.12
CA ASP A 259 33.04 25.76 -7.84
C ASP A 259 33.64 27.15 -7.73
N LEU A 260 34.69 27.27 -6.90
CA LEU A 260 35.47 28.49 -6.73
C LEU A 260 36.43 28.68 -7.92
N ASN A 261 35.92 29.22 -9.02
CA ASN A 261 36.66 29.43 -10.28
C ASN A 261 36.68 30.91 -10.70
N ASP A 262 37.37 31.23 -11.80
CA ASP A 262 37.54 32.61 -12.28
C ASP A 262 36.19 33.30 -12.63
N ILE A 263 35.18 32.53 -13.05
CA ILE A 263 33.82 33.05 -13.29
C ILE A 263 33.18 33.45 -11.96
N GLY A 264 33.35 32.62 -10.94
CA GLY A 264 32.95 32.92 -9.56
C GLY A 264 33.57 34.20 -9.01
N PHE A 265 34.88 34.40 -9.23
CA PHE A 265 35.56 35.65 -8.88
C PHE A 265 34.99 36.87 -9.63
N LYS A 266 34.69 36.74 -10.92
CA LYS A 266 34.05 37.81 -11.70
C LYS A 266 32.66 38.14 -11.17
N PHE A 267 31.87 37.13 -10.80
CA PHE A 267 30.56 37.30 -10.19
C PHE A 267 30.64 38.11 -8.90
N VAL A 268 31.49 37.66 -7.96
CA VAL A 268 31.69 38.31 -6.66
C VAL A 268 32.13 39.76 -6.84
N ARG A 269 33.12 40.04 -7.71
CA ARG A 269 33.58 41.41 -8.00
C ARG A 269 32.48 42.30 -8.57
N LYS A 270 31.66 41.79 -9.49
CA LYS A 270 30.52 42.54 -10.05
C LYS A 270 29.46 42.83 -8.99
N CYS A 271 29.13 41.87 -8.13
CA CYS A 271 28.22 42.09 -7.00
C CYS A 271 28.75 43.15 -6.04
N ILE A 272 30.02 43.05 -5.63
CA ILE A 272 30.68 44.00 -4.73
C ILE A 272 30.65 45.40 -5.33
N ASN A 273 31.09 45.57 -6.57
CA ASN A 273 31.12 46.88 -7.23
C ASN A 273 29.72 47.51 -7.30
N PHE A 274 28.70 46.72 -7.64
CA PHE A 274 27.32 47.21 -7.68
C PHE A 274 26.84 47.68 -6.31
N VAL A 275 27.11 46.92 -5.25
CA VAL A 275 26.74 47.28 -3.87
C VAL A 275 27.52 48.51 -3.39
N GLU A 276 28.81 48.59 -3.70
CA GLU A 276 29.65 49.76 -3.35
C GLU A 276 29.21 51.04 -4.07
N THR A 277 28.75 50.92 -5.31
CA THR A 277 28.31 52.08 -6.10
C THR A 277 26.91 52.56 -5.74
N LYS A 278 25.97 51.64 -5.44
CA LYS A 278 24.54 51.98 -5.33
C LYS A 278 23.89 51.63 -3.99
N GLY A 279 24.52 50.80 -3.15
CA GLY A 279 23.88 50.15 -2.01
C GLY A 279 24.52 50.38 -0.65
N LEU A 280 25.62 51.14 -0.54
CA LEU A 280 26.31 51.35 0.75
C LEU A 280 25.46 52.02 1.81
N THR A 281 24.54 52.90 1.42
CA THR A 281 23.65 53.63 2.34
C THR A 281 22.27 52.98 2.47
N GLN A 282 22.01 51.86 1.78
CA GLN A 282 20.73 51.19 1.85
C GLN A 282 20.54 50.49 3.20
N GLU A 283 19.47 50.86 3.91
CA GLU A 283 19.10 50.22 5.17
C GLU A 283 18.97 48.69 5.03
N GLY A 284 19.68 47.98 5.90
CA GLY A 284 19.65 46.53 5.93
C GLY A 284 20.27 45.86 4.69
N VAL A 285 21.23 46.49 4.02
CA VAL A 285 22.03 45.85 2.96
C VAL A 285 22.58 44.50 3.47
N TYR A 286 22.49 43.45 2.66
CA TYR A 286 22.72 42.04 3.05
C TYR A 286 21.75 41.41 4.07
N ARG A 287 21.03 42.18 4.90
CA ARG A 287 20.00 41.64 5.80
C ARG A 287 18.69 41.37 5.07
N THR A 288 18.28 42.28 4.19
CA THR A 288 17.05 42.15 3.40
C THR A 288 17.19 41.06 2.34
N VAL A 289 16.13 40.28 2.14
CA VAL A 289 16.12 39.13 1.20
C VAL A 289 15.48 39.57 -0.12
N GLY A 290 16.18 39.30 -1.23
CA GLY A 290 15.68 39.53 -2.58
C GLY A 290 14.73 38.43 -3.04
N SER A 291 14.02 38.67 -4.16
CA SER A 291 13.13 37.67 -4.74
C SER A 291 13.94 36.46 -5.21
N ASN A 292 13.62 35.26 -4.68
CA ASN A 292 14.33 34.02 -5.02
C ASN A 292 14.32 33.77 -6.54
N ILE A 293 13.20 34.04 -7.22
CA ILE A 293 13.06 33.91 -8.67
C ILE A 293 14.07 34.79 -9.41
N GLN A 294 14.22 36.05 -9.00
CA GLN A 294 15.18 36.96 -9.63
C GLN A 294 16.64 36.57 -9.32
N VAL A 295 16.90 36.09 -8.10
CA VAL A 295 18.23 35.58 -7.70
C VAL A 295 18.63 34.39 -8.56
N GLN A 296 17.75 33.41 -8.75
CA GLN A 296 18.03 32.25 -9.60
C GLN A 296 18.19 32.67 -11.07
N LYS A 297 17.33 33.55 -11.57
CA LYS A 297 17.45 34.10 -12.93
C LYS A 297 18.83 34.76 -13.16
N LEU A 298 19.29 35.56 -12.20
CA LEU A 298 20.61 36.21 -12.25
C LEU A 298 21.75 35.18 -12.26
N LEU A 299 21.73 34.23 -11.33
CA LEU A 299 22.77 33.21 -11.22
C LEU A 299 22.83 32.34 -12.48
N ASN A 300 21.67 31.93 -13.01
CA ASN A 300 21.61 31.14 -14.23
C ASN A 300 22.15 31.92 -15.42
N ALA A 301 21.75 33.18 -15.59
CA ALA A 301 22.26 34.02 -16.67
C ALA A 301 23.78 34.25 -16.56
N PHE A 302 24.30 34.45 -15.34
CA PHE A 302 25.71 34.74 -15.14
C PHE A 302 26.61 33.51 -15.35
N PHE A 303 26.16 32.35 -14.90
CA PHE A 303 26.90 31.09 -14.96
C PHE A 303 26.50 30.21 -16.16
N ASP A 304 25.74 30.74 -17.13
CA ASP A 304 25.43 30.03 -18.38
C ASP A 304 26.73 29.82 -19.20
N PRO A 305 27.12 28.58 -19.53
CA PRO A 305 28.30 28.31 -20.34
C PRO A 305 28.32 29.00 -21.72
N LYS A 306 27.14 29.38 -22.26
CA LYS A 306 27.01 30.02 -23.56
C LYS A 306 27.23 31.54 -23.53
N CYS A 307 26.97 32.19 -22.39
CA CYS A 307 27.04 33.65 -22.21
C CYS A 307 27.68 34.03 -20.86
N ALA A 308 28.71 33.27 -20.44
CA ALA A 308 29.28 33.40 -19.11
C ALA A 308 29.80 34.83 -18.84
N ALA A 309 29.37 35.41 -17.72
CA ALA A 309 29.75 36.75 -17.25
C ALA A 309 29.28 37.96 -18.10
N ASP A 310 28.43 37.77 -19.12
CA ASP A 310 27.84 38.83 -19.95
C ASP A 310 26.49 39.33 -19.41
N VAL A 311 26.40 39.55 -18.10
CA VAL A 311 25.21 40.12 -17.46
C VAL A 311 25.53 41.54 -17.01
N ASP A 312 24.72 42.51 -17.46
CA ASP A 312 24.79 43.90 -17.03
C ASP A 312 23.93 44.13 -15.78
N PHE A 313 24.61 44.40 -14.66
CA PHE A 313 23.96 44.67 -13.39
C PHE A 313 23.37 46.10 -13.36
N ASN A 314 23.76 46.98 -14.28
CA ASN A 314 23.28 48.36 -14.35
C ASN A 314 21.94 48.54 -15.08
N SER A 315 21.34 47.47 -15.58
CA SER A 315 19.98 47.50 -16.10
C SER A 315 18.98 47.96 -15.02
N THR A 316 17.97 48.74 -15.43
CA THR A 316 17.00 49.44 -14.56
C THR A 316 16.19 48.50 -13.64
N ASP A 317 16.20 47.19 -13.91
CA ASP A 317 15.37 46.19 -13.21
C ASP A 317 16.09 45.46 -12.04
N MET A 318 17.37 45.75 -11.76
CA MET A 318 18.17 44.99 -10.78
C MET A 318 18.19 45.63 -9.40
N ASP A 319 17.43 45.05 -8.47
CA ASP A 319 17.41 45.48 -7.06
C ASP A 319 18.67 45.05 -6.27
N ILE A 320 19.17 45.93 -5.37
CA ILE A 320 20.32 45.64 -4.49
C ILE A 320 20.09 44.41 -3.60
N LYS A 321 18.86 44.22 -3.08
CA LYS A 321 18.49 43.02 -2.29
C LYS A 321 18.64 41.72 -3.11
N THR A 322 18.44 41.78 -4.41
CA THR A 322 18.62 40.64 -5.33
C THR A 322 20.11 40.36 -5.53
N ILE A 323 20.92 41.39 -5.76
CA ILE A 323 22.38 41.25 -5.91
C ILE A 323 23.03 40.69 -4.63
N THR A 324 22.72 41.28 -3.47
CA THR A 324 23.26 40.83 -2.18
C THR A 324 22.80 39.42 -1.81
N SER A 325 21.57 39.04 -2.15
CA SER A 325 21.06 37.68 -1.96
C SER A 325 21.72 36.68 -2.90
N ALA A 326 21.99 37.06 -4.16
CA ALA A 326 22.69 36.22 -5.12
C ALA A 326 24.16 35.99 -4.73
N LEU A 327 24.84 37.03 -4.22
CA LEU A 327 26.20 36.90 -3.68
C LEU A 327 26.26 35.88 -2.53
N LYS A 328 25.38 36.05 -1.53
CA LYS A 328 25.28 35.10 -0.41
C LYS A 328 24.94 33.69 -0.88
N PHE A 329 24.01 33.56 -1.84
CA PHE A 329 23.62 32.26 -2.38
C PHE A 329 24.78 31.56 -3.07
N TYR A 330 25.55 32.27 -3.89
CA TYR A 330 26.74 31.73 -4.57
C TYR A 330 27.76 31.20 -3.54
N LEU A 331 28.14 32.03 -2.56
CA LEU A 331 29.11 31.66 -1.52
C LEU A 331 28.63 30.45 -0.69
N ARG A 332 27.33 30.39 -0.41
CA ARG A 332 26.70 29.27 0.31
C ARG A 332 26.63 27.98 -0.52
N SER A 333 26.61 28.09 -1.84
CA SER A 333 26.44 26.96 -2.77
C SER A 333 27.77 26.41 -3.29
N LEU A 334 28.90 26.93 -2.80
CA LEU A 334 30.22 26.40 -3.13
C LEU A 334 30.34 24.91 -2.73
N SER A 335 31.11 24.13 -3.49
CA SER A 335 31.40 22.72 -3.20
C SER A 335 32.01 22.51 -1.81
N GLU A 336 32.77 23.50 -1.34
CA GLU A 336 33.27 23.60 0.03
C GLU A 336 33.00 25.02 0.56
N PRO A 337 32.73 25.23 1.88
CA PRO A 337 32.69 26.58 2.45
C PRO A 337 33.98 27.34 2.18
N LEU A 338 33.89 28.66 2.05
CA LEU A 338 35.06 29.49 1.75
C LEU A 338 36.16 29.33 2.81
N MET A 339 35.77 29.14 4.08
CA MET A 339 36.69 28.90 5.19
C MET A 339 37.13 27.43 5.35
N THR A 340 36.77 26.55 4.40
CA THR A 340 37.05 25.10 4.33
C THR A 340 36.48 24.26 5.48
N TYR A 341 36.18 22.99 5.22
CA TYR A 341 35.76 22.06 6.29
C TYR A 341 36.94 21.69 7.19
N SER A 342 38.14 21.55 6.60
CA SER A 342 39.36 21.16 7.31
C SER A 342 39.77 22.12 8.44
N LEU A 343 39.60 23.43 8.24
CA LEU A 343 39.95 24.46 9.24
C LEU A 343 38.80 24.86 10.16
N HIS A 344 37.57 24.39 9.89
CA HIS A 344 36.36 24.78 10.63
C HIS A 344 36.51 24.56 12.15
N GLY A 345 36.96 23.35 12.54
CA GLY A 345 37.15 23.01 13.94
C GLY A 345 38.18 23.91 14.66
N GLU A 346 39.33 24.18 14.01
CA GLU A 346 40.38 25.05 14.57
C GLU A 346 39.88 26.50 14.72
N LEU A 347 39.12 27.02 13.74
CA LEU A 347 38.55 28.37 13.79
C LEU A 347 37.52 28.52 14.91
N ILE A 348 36.64 27.54 15.10
CA ILE A 348 35.67 27.54 16.20
C ILE A 348 36.37 27.44 17.56
N LEU A 349 37.42 26.61 17.67
CA LEU A 349 38.21 26.50 18.89
C LEU A 349 38.95 27.80 19.22
N ALA A 350 39.52 28.48 18.22
CA ALA A 350 40.12 29.80 18.38
C ALA A 350 39.10 30.79 18.93
N ALA A 351 37.92 30.89 18.30
CA ALA A 351 36.84 31.80 18.70
C ALA A 351 36.23 31.52 20.09
N LYS A 352 36.36 30.28 20.60
CA LYS A 352 35.93 29.88 21.95
C LYS A 352 36.86 30.39 23.07
N SER A 353 38.07 30.84 22.73
CA SER A 353 39.03 31.32 23.74
C SER A 353 38.54 32.61 24.42
N GLU A 354 38.75 32.72 25.73
CA GLU A 354 38.45 33.93 26.49
C GLU A 354 39.50 35.05 26.28
N ASN A 355 40.67 34.69 25.76
CA ASN A 355 41.74 35.65 25.46
C ASN A 355 41.55 36.25 24.05
N LEU A 356 41.27 37.54 23.98
CA LEU A 356 41.01 38.27 22.73
C LEU A 356 42.26 38.37 21.83
N ASP A 357 43.44 38.60 22.40
CA ASP A 357 44.69 38.67 21.64
C ASP A 357 45.02 37.29 21.02
N TYR A 358 44.81 36.22 21.78
CA TYR A 358 44.95 34.86 21.26
C TYR A 358 43.97 34.59 20.12
N ARG A 359 42.71 35.01 20.25
CA ARG A 359 41.68 34.85 19.20
C ARG A 359 42.15 35.47 17.89
N LEU A 360 42.63 36.70 17.94
CA LEU A 360 43.12 37.43 16.78
C LEU A 360 44.31 36.71 16.13
N VAL A 361 45.35 36.37 16.90
CA VAL A 361 46.56 35.71 16.36
C VAL A 361 46.24 34.32 15.80
N ALA A 362 45.37 33.56 16.46
CA ALA A 362 44.97 32.24 15.99
C ALA A 362 44.15 32.32 14.69
N VAL A 363 43.17 33.23 14.61
CA VAL A 363 42.38 33.45 13.38
C VAL A 363 43.29 33.95 12.25
N HIS A 364 44.20 34.88 12.51
CA HIS A 364 45.19 35.36 11.53
C HIS A 364 46.02 34.20 10.97
N SER A 365 46.55 33.35 11.85
CA SER A 365 47.34 32.17 11.44
C SER A 365 46.52 31.20 10.60
N LEU A 366 45.27 30.94 10.97
CA LEU A 366 44.38 30.02 10.26
C LEU A 366 43.96 30.55 8.89
N VAL A 367 43.77 31.87 8.74
CA VAL A 367 43.49 32.50 7.44
C VAL A 367 44.63 32.26 6.44
N TYR A 368 45.89 32.25 6.90
CA TYR A 368 47.04 31.98 6.02
C TYR A 368 47.24 30.50 5.69
N LYS A 369 46.59 29.58 6.43
CA LYS A 369 46.52 28.15 6.09
C LYS A 369 45.46 27.85 5.02
N LEU A 370 44.55 28.78 4.70
CA LEU A 370 43.56 28.58 3.65
C LEU A 370 44.24 28.40 2.28
N PRO A 371 43.63 27.62 1.38
CA PRO A 371 44.04 27.59 -0.02
C PRO A 371 44.08 28.99 -0.62
N GLU A 372 45.05 29.25 -1.50
CA GLU A 372 45.32 30.59 -2.06
C GLU A 372 44.05 31.27 -2.62
N ARG A 373 43.29 30.56 -3.47
CA ARG A 373 42.04 31.08 -4.04
C ARG A 373 40.96 31.36 -2.99
N ASN A 374 40.87 30.53 -1.95
CA ASN A 374 39.92 30.76 -0.85
C ASN A 374 40.29 32.03 -0.09
N ARG A 375 41.59 32.20 0.23
CA ARG A 375 42.11 33.38 0.92
C ARG A 375 41.91 34.65 0.12
N GLU A 376 42.19 34.62 -1.19
CA GLU A 376 41.96 35.77 -2.09
C GLU A 376 40.48 36.17 -2.15
N MET A 377 39.56 35.21 -2.32
CA MET A 377 38.13 35.52 -2.33
C MET A 377 37.65 36.01 -0.96
N LEU A 378 38.19 35.44 0.12
CA LEU A 378 37.89 35.90 1.48
C LEU A 378 38.36 37.34 1.68
N GLU A 379 39.59 37.68 1.30
CA GLU A 379 40.12 39.04 1.42
C GLU A 379 39.25 40.05 0.65
N LEU A 380 38.90 39.73 -0.61
CA LEU A 380 38.01 40.57 -1.43
C LEU A 380 36.67 40.82 -0.74
N LEU A 381 36.08 39.76 -0.18
CA LEU A 381 34.79 39.85 0.51
C LEU A 381 34.90 40.64 1.81
N ILE A 382 35.87 40.33 2.68
CA ILE A 382 36.04 41.02 3.96
C ILE A 382 36.34 42.50 3.75
N LYS A 383 37.19 42.85 2.77
CA LYS A 383 37.44 44.25 2.41
C LYS A 383 36.15 44.99 2.06
N HIS A 384 35.26 44.36 1.29
CA HIS A 384 33.95 44.91 0.98
C HIS A 384 33.08 45.05 2.25
N LEU A 385 33.06 44.04 3.12
CA LEU A 385 32.28 44.10 4.37
C LEU A 385 32.74 45.23 5.29
N VAL A 386 34.06 45.50 5.35
CA VAL A 386 34.62 46.66 6.06
C VAL A 386 34.05 47.97 5.50
N SER A 387 33.98 48.12 4.18
CA SER A 387 33.38 49.29 3.53
C SER A 387 31.88 49.43 3.81
N VAL A 388 31.14 48.32 3.92
CA VAL A 388 29.73 48.35 4.31
C VAL A 388 29.58 48.79 5.76
N CYS A 389 30.39 48.22 6.67
CA CYS A 389 30.35 48.55 8.10
C CYS A 389 30.77 49.99 8.39
N SER A 390 31.65 50.60 7.58
CA SER A 390 32.02 52.02 7.75
C SER A 390 30.86 52.99 7.49
N HIS A 391 29.78 52.52 6.85
CA HIS A 391 28.55 53.28 6.59
C HIS A 391 27.40 52.85 7.52
N SER A 392 27.70 52.20 8.65
CA SER A 392 26.68 51.64 9.56
C SER A 392 25.73 52.69 10.16
N SER A 393 26.13 53.97 10.18
CA SER A 393 25.26 55.07 10.60
C SER A 393 24.05 55.28 9.70
N GLU A 394 24.14 54.89 8.42
CA GLU A 394 23.07 55.02 7.42
C GLU A 394 22.42 53.67 7.12
N ASN A 395 23.23 52.65 6.81
CA ASN A 395 22.70 51.34 6.42
C ASN A 395 22.26 50.44 7.59
N LEU A 396 22.56 50.83 8.84
CA LEU A 396 22.26 50.09 10.07
C LEU A 396 22.89 48.69 10.18
N MET A 397 23.92 48.41 9.39
CA MET A 397 24.66 47.14 9.39
C MET A 397 25.97 47.27 10.16
N THR A 398 25.95 46.89 11.43
CA THR A 398 27.14 46.78 12.28
C THR A 398 27.96 45.54 11.97
N VAL A 399 29.20 45.48 12.45
CA VAL A 399 30.08 44.31 12.35
C VAL A 399 29.36 43.04 12.86
N SER A 400 28.68 43.12 14.01
CA SER A 400 27.96 41.96 14.56
C SER A 400 26.78 41.54 13.68
N ASN A 401 26.03 42.49 13.10
CA ASN A 401 24.95 42.18 12.15
C ASN A 401 25.50 41.45 10.92
N MET A 402 26.68 41.86 10.42
CA MET A 402 27.37 41.21 9.32
C MET A 402 27.91 39.83 9.71
N GLY A 403 28.40 39.67 10.94
CA GLY A 403 28.84 38.39 11.50
C GLY A 403 27.72 37.34 11.50
N VAL A 404 26.52 37.71 11.93
CA VAL A 404 25.33 36.82 11.92
C VAL A 404 24.95 36.37 10.51
N ILE A 405 25.15 37.22 9.49
CA ILE A 405 24.79 36.91 8.11
C ILE A 405 25.88 36.06 7.44
N PHE A 406 27.14 36.47 7.56
CA PHE A 406 28.24 35.86 6.83
C PHE A 406 28.91 34.69 7.56
N GLY A 407 28.77 34.57 8.88
CA GLY A 407 29.26 33.43 9.67
C GLY A 407 28.77 32.09 9.12
N PRO A 408 27.45 31.84 9.11
CA PRO A 408 26.90 30.61 8.54
C PRO A 408 27.04 30.53 7.01
N THR A 409 27.24 31.66 6.32
CA THR A 409 27.42 31.68 4.86
C THR A 409 28.80 31.13 4.47
N LEU A 410 29.85 31.51 5.21
CA LEU A 410 31.25 31.19 4.89
C LEU A 410 31.82 30.00 5.68
N MET A 411 31.21 29.64 6.82
CA MET A 411 31.69 28.58 7.73
C MET A 411 30.62 27.49 7.96
N ARG A 412 30.04 26.97 6.88
CA ARG A 412 29.08 25.86 6.95
C ARG A 412 29.73 24.64 7.62
N ALA A 413 29.05 24.02 8.56
CA ALA A 413 29.49 22.75 9.14
C ALA A 413 29.29 21.60 8.13
N GLU A 414 30.16 20.59 8.18
CA GLU A 414 30.07 19.40 7.32
C GLU A 414 28.87 18.51 7.71
N GLU A 415 28.55 18.45 9.01
CA GLU A 415 27.45 17.66 9.56
C GLU A 415 26.42 18.53 10.29
N GLU A 416 25.13 18.28 10.04
CA GLU A 416 24.00 18.97 10.69
C GLU A 416 23.68 18.39 12.08
N THR A 417 24.62 18.53 13.03
CA THR A 417 24.45 18.05 14.42
C THR A 417 23.97 19.15 15.38
N VAL A 418 23.40 18.75 16.53
CA VAL A 418 23.05 19.69 17.62
C VAL A 418 24.28 20.47 18.10
N ALA A 419 25.46 19.82 18.12
CA ALA A 419 26.73 20.47 18.44
C ALA A 419 27.08 21.57 17.42
N ALA A 420 26.91 21.31 16.13
CA ALA A 420 27.13 22.29 15.07
C ALA A 420 26.20 23.50 15.18
N MET A 421 24.93 23.32 15.62
CA MET A 421 24.00 24.42 15.87
C MET A 421 24.47 25.34 17.02
N LEU A 422 25.04 24.77 18.08
CA LEU A 422 25.56 25.54 19.22
C LEU A 422 26.81 26.35 18.86
N ASP A 423 27.53 25.93 17.81
CA ASP A 423 28.76 26.56 17.35
C ASP A 423 28.55 27.74 16.39
N ILE A 424 27.33 27.98 15.92
CA ILE A 424 26.98 29.10 15.00
C ILE A 424 27.40 30.45 15.59
N LYS A 425 27.19 30.67 16.90
CA LYS A 425 27.60 31.93 17.57
C LYS A 425 29.10 32.20 17.46
N PHE A 426 29.93 31.16 17.39
CA PHE A 426 31.37 31.31 17.26
C PHE A 426 31.79 31.58 15.81
N GLN A 427 31.00 31.15 14.82
CA GLN A 427 31.21 31.56 13.42
C GLN A 427 31.01 33.07 13.26
N ASN A 428 30.00 33.63 13.91
CA ASN A 428 29.75 35.07 13.92
C ASN A 428 30.95 35.82 14.52
N ILE A 429 31.49 35.30 15.62
CA ILE A 429 32.70 35.84 16.27
C ILE A 429 33.92 35.83 15.34
N VAL A 430 34.16 34.75 14.60
CA VAL A 430 35.25 34.69 13.61
C VAL A 430 35.07 35.79 12.56
N MET A 431 33.85 35.96 12.06
CA MET A 431 33.55 37.01 11.09
C MET A 431 33.74 38.42 11.64
N GLU A 432 33.37 38.66 12.90
CA GLU A 432 33.60 39.94 13.57
C GLU A 432 35.09 40.27 13.63
N ILE A 433 35.93 39.32 14.05
CA ILE A 433 37.40 39.48 14.09
C ILE A 433 37.96 39.80 12.69
N LEU A 434 37.51 39.08 11.65
CA LEU A 434 37.98 39.30 10.29
C LEU A 434 37.67 40.73 9.79
N ILE A 435 36.51 41.27 10.14
CA ILE A 435 36.08 42.62 9.72
C ILE A 435 36.78 43.69 10.57
N GLU A 436 36.80 43.57 11.89
CA GLU A 436 37.38 44.57 12.81
C GLU A 436 38.90 44.69 12.63
N ASP A 437 39.60 43.57 12.49
CA ASP A 437 41.06 43.53 12.38
C ASP A 437 41.56 43.27 10.94
N TYR A 438 40.75 43.60 9.92
CA TYR A 438 41.08 43.37 8.50
C TYR A 438 42.50 43.80 8.13
N CYS A 439 42.93 44.99 8.57
CA CYS A 439 44.26 45.50 8.26
C CYS A 439 45.39 44.67 8.88
N LYS A 440 45.20 44.11 10.08
CA LYS A 440 46.22 43.29 10.75
C LYS A 440 46.30 41.89 10.12
N ILE A 441 45.14 41.34 9.75
CA ILE A 441 45.05 39.98 9.22
C ILE A 441 45.52 39.93 7.76
N PHE A 442 45.06 40.83 6.88
CA PHE A 442 45.28 40.67 5.44
C PHE A 442 46.47 41.46 4.85
N LYS A 443 47.06 42.43 5.57
CA LYS A 443 48.19 43.23 5.02
C LYS A 443 49.57 42.57 5.12
N GLY A 444 49.69 41.44 5.82
CA GLY A 444 50.94 40.70 5.91
C GLY A 444 50.76 39.33 6.59
N PRO A 445 51.65 38.37 6.31
CA PRO A 445 51.64 37.08 6.99
C PRO A 445 51.90 37.25 8.50
N PRO A 446 51.44 36.32 9.35
CA PRO A 446 51.79 36.33 10.76
C PRO A 446 53.31 36.33 10.95
N GLU A 447 53.84 37.13 11.86
CA GLU A 447 55.28 37.12 12.17
C GLU A 447 55.69 35.75 12.77
N GLU A 448 56.64 35.07 12.14
CA GLU A 448 57.17 33.76 12.58
C GLU A 448 58.10 33.88 13.81
N THR A 449 57.66 34.51 14.88
CA THR A 449 58.38 34.46 16.17
C THR A 449 57.39 34.65 17.30
N ILE A 450 56.74 33.57 17.70
CA ILE A 450 56.36 33.15 19.07
C ILE A 450 55.46 31.92 18.87
N PRO A 451 55.78 30.73 19.45
CA PRO A 451 54.86 29.60 19.42
C PRO A 451 53.52 30.05 20.01
N PRO A 452 52.36 29.61 19.47
CA PRO A 452 51.06 30.02 19.99
C PRO A 452 51.05 29.78 21.51
N PRO A 453 50.57 30.75 22.34
CA PRO A 453 50.50 30.52 23.77
C PRO A 453 49.67 29.26 23.98
N ILE A 454 50.29 28.25 24.57
CA ILE A 454 49.67 26.99 24.91
C ILE A 454 48.39 27.36 25.67
N PRO A 455 47.19 26.91 25.24
CA PRO A 455 45.96 27.18 25.97
C PRO A 455 46.17 26.74 27.42
N PRO A 456 45.70 27.51 28.43
CA PRO A 456 45.92 27.17 29.82
C PRO A 456 45.47 25.71 30.06
N PRO A 457 46.23 24.92 30.83
CA PRO A 457 45.94 23.51 31.00
C PRO A 457 44.49 23.36 31.45
N ARG A 458 43.73 22.52 30.74
CA ARG A 458 42.38 22.10 31.16
C ARG A 458 42.46 21.74 32.63
N VAL A 459 41.78 22.52 33.47
CA VAL A 459 41.50 22.12 34.84
C VAL A 459 40.88 20.73 34.74
N THR A 460 41.58 19.74 35.31
CA THR A 460 41.11 18.36 35.38
C THR A 460 39.65 18.38 35.81
N PRO A 461 38.73 17.66 35.12
CA PRO A 461 37.37 17.56 35.61
C PRO A 461 37.45 16.97 37.01
N ARG A 462 37.04 17.73 38.03
CA ARG A 462 36.82 17.18 39.37
C ARG A 462 36.03 15.90 39.19
N ARG A 463 36.60 14.76 39.61
CA ARG A 463 35.86 13.50 39.77
C ARG A 463 34.58 13.83 40.53
N ARG A 464 33.45 13.93 39.84
CA ARG A 464 32.16 13.85 40.50
C ARG A 464 32.09 12.43 41.05
N GLN A 465 32.13 12.32 42.37
CA GLN A 465 31.79 11.07 43.05
C GLN A 465 30.43 10.60 42.51
N PRO A 466 30.24 9.30 42.30
CA PRO A 466 28.93 8.78 41.97
C PRO A 466 27.97 9.18 43.08
N ILE A 467 26.84 9.79 42.74
CA ILE A 467 25.74 9.98 43.67
C ILE A 467 25.27 8.58 44.05
N THR A 468 25.69 8.08 45.22
CA THR A 468 25.09 6.90 45.83
C THR A 468 23.63 7.19 46.06
N ILE A 469 22.76 6.47 45.35
CA ILE A 469 21.33 6.40 45.62
C ILE A 469 21.18 5.87 47.06
N SER A 470 20.88 6.76 47.98
CA SER A 470 20.42 6.39 49.32
C SER A 470 19.11 5.61 49.13
N LYS A 471 19.09 4.35 49.57
CA LYS A 471 17.88 3.54 49.67
C LYS A 471 16.93 4.24 50.65
N ARG A 472 15.93 4.94 50.15
CA ARG A 472 14.75 5.33 50.93
C ARG A 472 13.86 4.10 51.13
N PRO A 473 13.30 3.85 52.33
CA PRO A 473 12.30 2.80 52.51
C PRO A 473 11.02 3.12 51.73
N PRO A 474 10.26 2.12 51.26
CA PRO A 474 9.01 2.33 50.54
C PRO A 474 7.97 2.97 51.46
N ARG A 475 7.27 4.00 50.96
CA ARG A 475 6.07 4.54 51.61
C ARG A 475 4.91 3.56 51.38
N LEU A 476 4.32 3.07 52.46
CA LEU A 476 3.02 2.39 52.44
C LEU A 476 1.91 3.41 52.14
N TYR A 477 1.15 3.18 51.08
CA TYR A 477 -0.07 3.91 50.78
C TYR A 477 -1.25 3.28 51.53
N PRO A 478 -2.09 4.05 52.25
CA PRO A 478 -3.36 3.56 52.76
C PRO A 478 -4.35 3.35 51.59
N GLY A 479 -5.10 2.25 51.64
CA GLY A 479 -6.11 1.91 50.64
C GLY A 479 -7.27 2.90 50.62
N LEU A 480 -7.68 3.31 49.42
CA LEU A 480 -8.87 4.10 49.16
C LEU A 480 -10.12 3.31 49.53
N GLN A 481 -10.92 3.84 50.47
CA GLN A 481 -12.30 3.40 50.68
C GLN A 481 -13.21 3.99 49.58
N PRO A 482 -14.22 3.24 49.09
CA PRO A 482 -15.18 3.75 48.12
C PRO A 482 -16.21 4.69 48.78
N PRO A 483 -16.77 5.66 48.05
CA PRO A 483 -17.67 6.66 48.62
C PRO A 483 -19.08 6.07 48.86
N VAL A 484 -19.62 6.40 50.03
CA VAL A 484 -21.01 6.17 50.42
C VAL A 484 -21.89 7.24 49.79
N PHE A 485 -22.87 6.83 48.97
CA PHE A 485 -23.95 7.69 48.48
C PHE A 485 -25.05 7.76 49.55
N GLU A 486 -25.21 8.92 50.21
CA GLU A 486 -26.40 9.22 51.00
C GLU A 486 -27.48 9.85 50.13
N ARG A 487 -28.70 9.30 50.22
CA ARG A 487 -29.94 9.85 49.66
C ARG A 487 -30.43 11.00 50.54
N LYS A 488 -30.78 12.13 49.92
CA LYS A 488 -31.89 12.99 50.33
C LYS A 488 -32.60 13.52 49.11
#